data_AF-A0A371FS67-F1
#
_entry.id   AF-A0A371FS67-F1
#
_cell.length_a   1.000
_cell.length_b   1.000
_cell.length_c   1.000
_cell.angle_alpha   90.00
_cell.angle_beta   90.00
_cell.angle_gamma   90.00
#
_symmetry.space_group_name_H-M   'P 1'
#
loop_
_entity.id
_entity.type
_entity.pdbx_description
1 polymer ?
#
loop_
_entity_poly.entity_id
_entity_poly.type
_entity_poly.pdbx_seq_one_letter_code
_entity_poly.pdbx_strand_id
1 'polypeptide(L)'
;MLQIKFFNKVGSMKAPVTDSEKLVWSVLEAERQTISQLHGKSLFETNNSFLEKHEDSLMHRAAFGEMLYILDPNRRSEAVKLIEGSTNNLVPRNGALGPIMEWKLKDCIAVHKLLGTVLDDQDAALRWKVRCSEFFPYSTYFEGSRSSASPNSALNQICRSAVNGSSNHSVGDHSAEPITSNGKLEAFKDLTI
;
A
#
# COMPACT_ATOMS: atom_id res chain seq x y z
N MET A 1 -4.98 -18.81 -4.09
CA MET A 1 -5.57 -18.47 -2.78
C MET A 1 -6.61 -19.47 -2.28
N LEU A 2 -7.55 -19.94 -3.11
CA LEU A 2 -8.60 -20.90 -2.69
C LEU A 2 -8.05 -22.20 -2.08
N GLN A 3 -7.00 -22.78 -2.68
CA GLN A 3 -6.36 -23.99 -2.16
C GLN A 3 -5.79 -23.78 -0.75
N ILE A 4 -5.07 -22.68 -0.50
CA ILE A 4 -4.47 -22.39 0.82
C ILE A 4 -5.55 -22.22 1.89
N LYS A 5 -6.62 -21.48 1.59
CA LYS A 5 -7.75 -21.30 2.52
C LYS A 5 -8.46 -22.62 2.81
N PHE A 6 -8.63 -23.47 1.80
CA PHE A 6 -9.19 -24.81 1.96
C PHE A 6 -8.33 -25.67 2.88
N PHE A 7 -7.03 -25.78 2.62
CA PHE A 7 -6.12 -26.60 3.43
C PHE A 7 -5.97 -26.08 4.86
N ASN A 8 -5.96 -24.76 5.06
CA ASN A 8 -6.01 -24.18 6.40
C ASN A 8 -7.30 -24.60 7.12
N LYS A 9 -8.45 -24.43 6.46
CA LYS A 9 -9.75 -24.82 7.04
C LYS A 9 -9.82 -26.29 7.41
N VAL A 10 -9.29 -27.16 6.56
CA VAL A 10 -9.16 -28.60 6.80
C VAL A 10 -8.23 -28.88 7.98
N GLY A 11 -7.09 -28.20 8.07
CA GLY A 11 -6.15 -28.31 9.19
C GLY A 11 -6.72 -27.88 10.55
N SER A 12 -7.74 -27.02 10.57
CA SER A 12 -8.43 -26.61 11.81
C SER A 12 -9.64 -27.48 12.19
N MET A 13 -9.99 -28.51 11.40
CA MET A 13 -11.09 -29.41 11.74
C MET A 13 -10.69 -30.36 12.89
N LYS A 14 -11.68 -30.77 13.69
CA LYS A 14 -11.48 -31.77 14.75
C LYS A 14 -11.19 -33.14 14.13
N ALA A 15 -10.48 -33.99 14.88
CA ALA A 15 -10.22 -35.36 14.45
C ALA A 15 -11.53 -36.10 14.12
N PRO A 16 -11.58 -36.86 13.02
CA PRO A 16 -12.79 -37.54 12.58
C PRO A 16 -13.22 -38.60 13.60
N VAL A 17 -14.52 -38.63 13.95
CA VAL A 17 -15.09 -39.54 14.96
C VAL A 17 -15.86 -40.68 14.30
N THR A 18 -16.54 -40.39 13.19
CA THR A 18 -17.33 -41.36 12.42
C THR A 18 -16.53 -41.94 11.24
N ASP A 19 -16.93 -43.11 10.74
CA ASP A 19 -16.24 -43.74 9.62
C ASP A 19 -16.37 -42.96 8.30
N SER A 20 -17.48 -42.24 8.12
CA SER A 20 -17.65 -41.28 7.02
C SER A 20 -16.67 -40.11 7.11
N GLU A 21 -16.44 -39.56 8.31
CA GLU A 21 -15.48 -38.48 8.50
C GLU A 21 -14.04 -38.98 8.30
N LYS A 22 -13.73 -40.22 8.70
CA LYS A 22 -12.42 -40.85 8.46
C LYS A 22 -12.16 -41.01 6.96
N LEU A 23 -13.16 -41.40 6.18
CA LEU A 23 -13.04 -41.49 4.73
C LEU A 23 -12.74 -40.12 4.11
N VAL A 24 -13.50 -39.08 4.49
CA VAL A 24 -13.24 -37.71 4.03
C VAL A 24 -11.84 -37.24 4.44
N TRP A 25 -11.43 -37.51 5.67
CA TRP A 25 -10.08 -37.17 6.16
C TRP A 25 -8.98 -37.85 5.36
N SER A 26 -9.16 -39.12 4.98
CA SER A 26 -8.17 -39.86 4.18
C SER A 26 -7.97 -39.27 2.78
N VAL A 27 -9.05 -38.81 2.14
CA VAL A 27 -8.98 -38.13 0.84
C VAL A 27 -8.27 -36.78 0.97
N LEU A 28 -8.59 -36.03 2.02
CA LEU A 28 -7.96 -34.73 2.29
C LEU A 28 -6.45 -34.86 2.57
N GLU A 29 -6.03 -35.87 3.31
CA GLU A 29 -4.60 -36.14 3.57
C GLU A 29 -3.87 -36.64 2.32
N ALA A 30 -4.53 -37.43 1.46
CA ALA A 30 -3.96 -37.82 0.17
C ALA A 30 -3.70 -36.59 -0.72
N GLU A 31 -4.67 -35.67 -0.79
CA GLU A 31 -4.53 -34.40 -1.53
C GLU A 31 -3.54 -33.42 -0.87
N ARG A 32 -3.27 -33.55 0.43
CA ARG A 32 -2.26 -32.75 1.13
C ARG A 32 -0.85 -33.09 0.66
N GLN A 33 -0.57 -34.36 0.37
CA GLN A 33 0.74 -34.78 -0.17
C GLN A 33 1.04 -34.19 -1.55
N THR A 34 0.01 -33.78 -2.29
CA THR A 34 0.15 -33.11 -3.59
C THR A 34 0.75 -31.70 -3.44
N ILE A 35 0.78 -31.11 -2.24
CA ILE A 35 1.52 -29.87 -1.95
C ILE A 35 3.00 -30.22 -1.68
N SER A 36 3.66 -30.78 -2.69
CA SER A 36 5.09 -31.14 -2.66
C SER A 36 6.00 -29.98 -2.23
N GLN A 37 5.55 -28.74 -2.40
CA GLN A 37 6.29 -27.51 -2.10
C GLN A 37 6.50 -27.23 -0.60
N LEU A 38 5.70 -27.81 0.29
CA LEU A 38 5.81 -27.54 1.74
C LEU A 38 6.84 -28.42 2.45
N HIS A 39 7.39 -29.45 1.78
CA HIS A 39 8.42 -30.34 2.32
C HIS A 39 8.13 -30.84 3.76
N GLY A 40 6.86 -31.14 4.07
CA GLY A 40 6.43 -31.62 5.40
C GLY A 40 6.27 -30.54 6.48
N LYS A 41 6.50 -29.25 6.17
CA LYS A 41 6.22 -28.14 7.07
C LYS A 41 4.75 -27.72 7.02
N SER A 42 4.25 -27.18 8.11
CA SER A 42 2.99 -26.44 8.13
C SER A 42 3.09 -25.13 7.34
N LEU A 43 1.93 -24.59 6.97
CA LEU A 43 1.84 -23.27 6.32
C LEU A 43 2.40 -22.16 7.23
N PHE A 44 2.19 -22.27 8.55
CA PHE A 44 2.75 -21.32 9.52
C PHE A 44 4.27 -21.38 9.57
N GLU A 45 4.86 -22.59 9.66
CA GLU A 45 6.31 -22.77 9.67
C GLU A 45 6.94 -22.26 8.37
N THR A 46 6.29 -22.52 7.23
CA THR A 46 6.75 -22.04 5.92
C THR A 46 6.70 -20.52 5.85
N ASN A 47 5.62 -19.89 6.33
CA ASN A 47 5.50 -18.44 6.37
C ASN A 47 6.57 -17.83 7.30
N ASN A 48 6.81 -18.42 8.48
CA ASN A 48 7.85 -17.95 9.40
C ASN A 48 9.25 -18.06 8.78
N SER A 49 9.59 -19.21 8.20
CA SER A 49 10.86 -19.39 7.47
C SER A 49 11.02 -18.42 6.28
N PHE A 50 9.91 -17.97 5.68
CA PHE A 50 9.95 -16.95 4.63
C PHE A 50 10.28 -15.57 5.19
N LEU A 51 9.67 -15.18 6.31
CA LEU A 51 9.99 -13.91 6.96
C LEU A 51 11.43 -13.83 7.45
N GLU A 52 11.95 -14.90 8.07
CA GLU A 52 13.34 -14.97 8.56
C GLU A 52 14.38 -14.69 7.46
N LYS A 53 14.06 -15.04 6.20
CA LYS A 53 14.95 -14.83 5.05
C LYS A 53 14.84 -13.46 4.41
N HIS A 54 13.79 -12.70 4.74
CA HIS A 54 13.40 -11.49 4.03
C HIS A 54 12.89 -10.39 4.99
N GLU A 55 13.41 -10.36 6.22
CA GLU A 55 12.90 -9.51 7.30
C GLU A 55 13.06 -8.01 7.02
N ASP A 56 14.05 -7.63 6.22
CA ASP A 56 14.39 -6.26 5.84
C ASP A 56 13.45 -5.68 4.76
N SER A 57 12.86 -6.54 3.93
CA SER A 57 12.08 -6.11 2.78
C SER A 57 10.61 -5.84 3.13
N LEU A 58 10.16 -4.59 2.92
CA LEU A 58 8.76 -4.18 3.13
C LEU A 58 7.75 -5.12 2.44
N MET A 59 7.99 -5.46 1.18
CA MET A 59 7.05 -6.27 0.40
C MET A 59 6.99 -7.72 0.88
N HIS A 60 8.10 -8.27 1.38
CA HIS A 60 8.10 -9.61 1.97
C HIS A 60 7.39 -9.61 3.32
N ARG A 61 7.60 -8.60 4.17
CA ARG A 61 6.83 -8.43 5.42
C ARG A 61 5.33 -8.28 5.16
N ALA A 62 4.95 -7.53 4.12
CA ALA A 62 3.55 -7.39 3.70
C ALA A 62 2.96 -8.73 3.24
N ALA A 63 3.67 -9.49 2.41
CA ALA A 63 3.25 -10.81 1.96
C ALA A 63 3.13 -11.81 3.13
N PHE A 64 4.06 -11.78 4.08
CA PHE A 64 3.99 -12.56 5.31
C PHE A 64 2.74 -12.20 6.11
N GLY A 65 2.47 -10.90 6.31
CA GLY A 65 1.33 -10.41 7.07
C GLY A 65 -0.01 -10.78 6.43
N GLU A 66 -0.10 -10.67 5.11
CA GLU A 66 -1.27 -11.14 4.35
C GLU A 66 -1.49 -12.65 4.55
N MET A 67 -0.42 -13.45 4.40
CA MET A 67 -0.51 -14.88 4.61
C MET A 67 -0.88 -15.22 6.06
N LEU A 68 -0.31 -14.51 7.04
CA LEU A 68 -0.62 -14.70 8.44
C LEU A 68 -2.11 -14.49 8.73
N TYR A 69 -2.69 -13.43 8.18
CA TYR A 69 -4.11 -13.14 8.30
C TYR A 69 -5.00 -14.16 7.58
N ILE A 70 -4.58 -14.63 6.40
CA ILE A 70 -5.28 -15.72 5.68
C ILE A 70 -5.29 -17.00 6.51
N LEU A 71 -4.21 -17.28 7.23
CA LEU A 71 -4.07 -18.49 8.02
C LEU A 71 -4.76 -18.41 9.39
N ASP A 72 -4.73 -17.24 10.03
CA ASP A 72 -5.43 -16.99 11.29
C ASP A 72 -5.85 -15.51 11.39
N PRO A 73 -7.14 -15.20 11.13
CA PRO A 73 -7.64 -13.83 11.22
C PRO A 73 -7.50 -13.20 12.61
N ASN A 74 -7.40 -13.99 13.68
CA ASN A 74 -7.21 -13.46 15.04
C ASN A 74 -5.83 -12.83 15.24
N ARG A 75 -4.87 -13.20 14.39
CA ARG A 75 -3.50 -12.65 14.37
C ARG A 75 -3.37 -11.42 13.47
N ARG A 76 -4.48 -10.80 13.05
CA ARG A 76 -4.48 -9.54 12.31
C ARG A 76 -3.59 -8.47 12.97
N SER A 77 -3.71 -8.29 14.28
CA SER A 77 -2.95 -7.27 15.01
C SER A 77 -1.44 -7.52 14.94
N GLU A 78 -1.01 -8.78 14.88
CA GLU A 78 0.38 -9.15 14.68
C GLU A 78 0.86 -8.83 13.25
N ALA A 79 0.05 -9.16 12.24
CA ALA A 79 0.34 -8.82 10.84
C ALA A 79 0.49 -7.30 10.65
N VAL A 80 -0.43 -6.51 11.21
CA VAL A 80 -0.39 -5.04 11.16
C VAL A 80 0.87 -4.51 11.85
N LYS A 81 1.17 -4.97 13.08
CA LYS A 81 2.37 -4.54 13.80
C LYS A 81 3.66 -4.86 13.05
N LEU A 82 3.75 -6.02 12.41
CA LEU A 82 4.92 -6.39 11.62
C LEU A 82 5.12 -5.44 10.43
N ILE A 83 4.04 -5.11 9.72
CA ILE A 83 4.07 -4.20 8.57
C ILE A 83 4.43 -2.79 9.02
N GLU A 84 3.75 -2.24 10.03
CA GLU A 84 4.03 -0.92 10.58
C GLU A 84 5.45 -0.83 11.19
N GLY A 85 5.97 -1.93 11.72
CA GLY A 85 7.33 -2.02 12.26
C GLY A 85 8.45 -1.99 11.21
N SER A 86 8.12 -2.01 9.91
CA SER A 86 9.12 -1.95 8.83
C SER A 86 9.86 -0.60 8.86
N THR A 87 11.16 -0.59 8.57
CA THR A 87 11.96 0.65 8.45
C THR A 87 12.28 0.95 6.98
N ASN A 88 12.41 2.24 6.65
CA ASN A 88 12.80 2.69 5.32
C ASN A 88 14.23 3.22 5.40
N ASN A 89 15.19 2.36 5.11
CA ASN A 89 16.60 2.70 5.26
C ASN A 89 17.12 3.45 4.02
N LEU A 90 18.18 4.24 4.20
CA LEU A 90 18.91 4.85 3.10
C LEU A 90 19.80 3.80 2.46
N VAL A 91 19.60 3.54 1.18
CA VAL A 91 20.46 2.63 0.42
C VAL A 91 21.56 3.47 -0.27
N PRO A 92 22.85 3.19 -0.03
CA PRO A 92 23.93 3.84 -0.76
C PRO A 92 23.78 3.53 -2.25
N ARG A 93 23.63 4.57 -3.06
CA ARG A 93 23.66 4.44 -4.52
C ARG A 93 24.94 5.09 -5.03
N ASN A 94 25.74 4.32 -5.77
CA ASN A 94 26.87 4.87 -6.51
C ASN A 94 26.31 5.79 -7.61
N GLY A 95 26.36 7.12 -7.42
CA GLY A 95 25.95 8.09 -8.44
C GLY A 95 25.55 9.47 -7.91
N ALA A 96 25.28 10.40 -8.83
CA ALA A 96 25.01 11.82 -8.57
C ALA A 96 23.66 12.13 -7.87
N LEU A 97 22.79 11.14 -7.66
CA LEU A 97 21.43 11.32 -7.14
C LEU A 97 21.30 11.16 -5.62
N GLY A 98 22.42 11.08 -4.89
CA GLY A 98 22.41 10.90 -3.44
C GLY A 98 21.79 9.57 -2.99
N PRO A 99 21.76 9.31 -1.67
CA PRO A 99 21.12 8.11 -1.13
C PRO A 99 19.61 8.17 -1.36
N ILE A 100 19.05 7.09 -1.90
CA ILE A 100 17.62 6.94 -2.15
C ILE A 100 17.05 6.05 -1.04
N MET A 101 15.85 6.37 -0.59
CA MET A 101 15.07 5.51 0.30
C MET A 101 14.81 4.14 -0.37
N GLU A 102 14.88 3.07 0.42
CA GLU A 102 14.65 1.71 -0.08
C GLU A 102 13.23 1.52 -0.62
N TRP A 103 12.24 2.08 0.09
CA TRP A 103 10.83 1.93 -0.27
C TRP A 103 10.51 2.72 -1.54
N LYS A 104 9.73 2.09 -2.42
CA LYS A 104 9.18 2.76 -3.61
C LYS A 104 7.76 3.20 -3.32
N LEU A 105 7.33 4.29 -3.95
CA LEU A 105 5.97 4.80 -3.83
C LEU A 105 4.92 3.71 -4.10
N LYS A 106 5.12 2.91 -5.15
CA LYS A 106 4.22 1.81 -5.52
C LYS A 106 4.10 0.73 -4.42
N ASP A 107 5.18 0.48 -3.70
CA ASP A 107 5.24 -0.54 -2.65
C ASP A 107 4.47 -0.04 -1.42
N CYS A 108 4.67 1.23 -1.04
CA CYS A 108 3.88 1.89 0.00
C CYS A 108 2.37 1.92 -0.34
N ILE A 109 2.00 2.17 -1.60
CA ILE A 109 0.60 2.15 -2.06
C ILE A 109 0.02 0.74 -1.93
N ALA A 110 0.78 -0.29 -2.32
CA ALA A 110 0.33 -1.68 -2.18
C ALA A 110 0.07 -2.02 -0.71
N VAL A 111 0.95 -1.62 0.20
CA VAL A 111 0.77 -1.83 1.65
C VAL A 111 -0.42 -1.06 2.20
N HIS A 112 -0.63 0.20 1.79
CA HIS A 112 -1.81 0.97 2.19
C HIS A 112 -3.11 0.25 1.80
N LYS A 113 -3.18 -0.27 0.58
CA LYS A 113 -4.33 -1.06 0.11
C LYS A 113 -4.45 -2.36 0.90
N LEU A 114 -3.37 -3.08 1.17
CA LEU A 114 -3.38 -4.30 1.96
C LEU A 114 -3.99 -4.05 3.35
N LEU A 115 -3.53 -3.02 4.05
CA LEU A 115 -4.03 -2.64 5.38
C LEU A 115 -5.52 -2.30 5.35
N GLY A 116 -5.94 -1.44 4.42
CA GLY A 116 -7.31 -0.93 4.36
C GLY A 116 -8.33 -1.87 3.69
N THR A 117 -7.90 -2.87 2.92
CA THR A 117 -8.84 -3.73 2.17
C THR A 117 -8.76 -5.19 2.54
N VAL A 118 -7.56 -5.74 2.73
CA VAL A 118 -7.38 -7.17 3.01
C VAL A 118 -7.40 -7.42 4.51
N LEU A 119 -6.66 -6.62 5.28
CA LEU A 119 -6.64 -6.69 6.74
C LEU A 119 -7.84 -5.96 7.36
N ASP A 120 -8.52 -5.11 6.58
CA ASP A 120 -9.67 -4.31 7.02
C ASP A 120 -9.38 -3.54 8.32
N ASP A 121 -8.22 -2.88 8.35
CA ASP A 121 -7.75 -2.03 9.45
C ASP A 121 -7.56 -0.61 8.93
N GLN A 122 -8.64 0.17 8.97
CA GLN A 122 -8.66 1.55 8.47
C GLN A 122 -7.73 2.46 9.27
N ASP A 123 -7.62 2.24 10.58
CA ASP A 123 -6.76 3.06 11.45
C ASP A 123 -5.29 2.84 11.11
N ALA A 124 -4.88 1.58 10.90
CA ALA A 124 -3.53 1.26 10.42
C ALA A 124 -3.28 1.81 9.02
N ALA A 125 -4.26 1.72 8.11
CA ALA A 125 -4.14 2.32 6.78
C ALA A 125 -3.93 3.85 6.86
N LEU A 126 -4.65 4.56 7.74
CA LEU A 126 -4.48 6.00 7.96
C LEU A 126 -3.11 6.34 8.52
N ARG A 127 -2.63 5.64 9.55
CA ARG A 127 -1.27 5.83 10.08
C ARG A 127 -0.20 5.57 9.03
N TRP A 128 -0.38 4.52 8.24
CA TRP A 128 0.51 4.19 7.13
C TRP A 128 0.53 5.27 6.06
N LYS A 129 -0.64 5.83 5.69
CA LYS A 129 -0.77 6.96 4.75
C LYS A 129 0.00 8.18 5.24
N VAL A 130 -0.20 8.57 6.51
CA VAL A 130 0.51 9.70 7.13
C VAL A 130 2.01 9.49 7.04
N ARG A 131 2.49 8.32 7.48
CA ARG A 131 3.91 7.98 7.44
C ARG A 131 4.49 8.01 6.02
N CYS A 132 3.78 7.46 5.03
CA CYS A 132 4.26 7.47 3.65
C CYS A 132 4.27 8.87 3.02
N SER A 133 3.41 9.79 3.49
CA SER A 133 3.42 11.18 3.02
C SER A 133 4.72 11.93 3.34
N GLU A 134 5.41 11.53 4.42
CA GLU A 134 6.71 12.08 4.83
C GLU A 134 7.83 11.67 3.86
N PHE A 135 7.83 10.40 3.42
CA PHE A 135 8.81 9.88 2.47
C PHE A 135 8.52 10.30 1.02
N PHE A 136 7.25 10.55 0.68
CA PHE A 136 6.82 10.89 -0.67
C PHE A 136 6.05 12.22 -0.70
N PRO A 137 6.72 13.36 -0.47
CA PRO A 137 6.05 14.65 -0.30
C PRO A 137 5.28 15.14 -1.54
N TYR A 138 5.60 14.63 -2.72
CA TYR A 138 4.89 14.97 -3.96
C TYR A 138 3.78 13.97 -4.35
N SER A 139 3.59 12.90 -3.57
CA SER A 139 2.58 11.88 -3.86
C SER A 139 1.18 12.47 -3.72
N THR A 140 0.41 12.46 -4.80
CA THR A 140 -1.03 12.80 -4.76
C THR A 140 -1.84 11.73 -4.04
N TYR A 141 -1.41 10.47 -4.09
CA TYR A 141 -2.10 9.36 -3.42
C TYR A 141 -2.06 9.48 -1.90
N PHE A 142 -0.90 9.85 -1.35
CA PHE A 142 -0.73 10.04 0.09
C PHE A 142 -0.97 11.49 0.53
N GLU A 143 -1.39 12.36 -0.39
CA GLU A 143 -1.58 13.80 -0.14
C GLU A 143 -0.34 14.44 0.51
N GLY A 144 0.84 14.10 -0.02
CA GLY A 144 2.10 14.62 0.48
C GLY A 144 2.12 16.15 0.49
N SER A 145 2.91 16.74 1.40
CA SER A 145 2.90 18.18 1.69
C SER A 145 3.16 19.08 0.47
N ARG A 146 3.85 18.57 -0.54
CA ARG A 146 4.18 19.26 -1.81
C ARG A 146 3.35 18.78 -3.00
N SER A 147 2.37 17.91 -2.78
CA SER A 147 1.48 17.42 -3.83
C SER A 147 0.39 18.45 -4.16
N SER A 148 -0.11 18.44 -5.39
CA SER A 148 -1.26 19.26 -5.78
C SER A 148 -2.55 18.86 -5.06
N ALA A 149 -2.64 17.62 -4.56
CA ALA A 149 -3.76 17.13 -3.77
C ALA A 149 -3.73 17.61 -2.31
N SER A 150 -2.60 18.15 -1.83
CA SER A 150 -2.48 18.68 -0.47
C SER A 150 -3.45 19.85 -0.26
N PRO A 151 -4.27 19.85 0.81
CA PRO A 151 -5.18 20.95 1.13
C PRO A 151 -4.48 22.32 1.22
N ASN A 152 -3.18 22.31 1.55
CA ASN A 152 -2.35 23.51 1.71
C ASN A 152 -1.47 23.80 0.49
N SER A 153 -1.65 23.11 -0.64
CA SER A 153 -0.89 23.41 -1.84
C SER A 153 -1.22 24.82 -2.32
N ALA A 154 -0.20 25.55 -2.78
CA ALA A 154 -0.39 26.90 -3.34
C ALA A 154 -1.44 26.90 -4.47
N LEU A 155 -1.53 25.82 -5.25
CA LEU A 155 -2.54 25.63 -6.29
C LEU A 155 -3.96 25.52 -5.72
N ASN A 156 -4.15 24.78 -4.62
CA ASN A 156 -5.46 24.67 -3.97
C ASN A 156 -5.88 25.97 -3.25
N GLN A 157 -4.92 26.74 -2.74
CA GLN A 157 -5.20 28.08 -2.22
C GLN A 157 -5.65 29.01 -3.35
N ILE A 158 -4.93 29.04 -4.49
CA ILE A 158 -5.30 29.85 -5.66
C ILE A 158 -6.70 29.49 -6.18
N CYS A 159 -7.02 28.18 -6.29
CA CYS A 159 -8.36 27.74 -6.68
C CYS A 159 -9.44 28.12 -5.64
N ARG A 160 -9.18 27.99 -4.33
CA ARG A 160 -10.15 28.40 -3.29
C ARG A 160 -10.38 29.91 -3.28
N SER A 161 -9.34 30.71 -3.53
CA SER A 161 -9.45 32.17 -3.67
C SER A 161 -10.30 32.58 -4.88
N ALA A 162 -10.26 31.81 -5.97
CA ALA A 162 -11.07 32.06 -7.16
C ALA A 162 -12.55 31.64 -7.00
N VAL A 163 -12.83 30.62 -6.19
CA VAL A 163 -14.21 30.10 -5.98
C VAL A 163 -14.99 30.95 -4.96
N ASN A 164 -14.32 31.57 -3.98
CA ASN A 164 -14.94 32.56 -3.09
C ASN A 164 -14.86 33.97 -3.68
N GLY A 165 -15.36 34.12 -4.92
CA GLY A 165 -15.61 35.42 -5.53
C GLY A 165 -16.59 36.22 -4.69
N SER A 166 -16.04 37.05 -3.80
CA SER A 166 -16.79 38.06 -3.05
C SER A 166 -17.42 39.03 -4.04
N SER A 167 -18.72 38.83 -4.27
CA SER A 167 -19.62 39.82 -4.81
C SER A 167 -19.61 41.04 -3.89
N ASN A 168 -18.85 42.06 -4.25
CA ASN A 168 -19.11 43.43 -3.81
C ASN A 168 -18.99 44.36 -5.01
N HIS A 169 -20.16 44.83 -5.44
CA HIS A 169 -20.35 45.98 -6.30
C HIS A 169 -19.49 47.18 -5.84
N SER A 170 -18.72 47.77 -6.76
CA SER A 170 -18.75 49.22 -6.93
C SER A 170 -18.28 49.60 -8.33
N VAL A 171 -19.07 50.52 -8.90
CA VAL A 171 -19.03 51.10 -10.23
C VAL A 171 -17.72 51.86 -10.48
N GLY A 172 -17.20 51.74 -11.71
CA GLY A 172 -16.04 52.49 -12.21
C GLY A 172 -15.82 52.19 -13.69
N ASP A 173 -16.49 52.99 -14.52
CA ASP A 173 -16.61 53.00 -15.97
C ASP A 173 -15.25 53.01 -16.72
N HIS A 174 -15.10 52.15 -17.74
CA HIS A 174 -14.68 52.48 -19.12
C HIS A 174 -14.62 51.22 -20.00
N SER A 175 -14.99 51.41 -21.28
CA SER A 175 -15.56 50.45 -22.23
C SER A 175 -14.59 49.56 -23.04
N ALA A 176 -15.14 48.41 -23.48
CA ALA A 176 -14.85 47.60 -24.69
C ALA A 176 -13.49 46.87 -24.77
N GLU A 177 -13.32 45.60 -25.18
CA GLU A 177 -14.16 44.50 -25.69
C GLU A 177 -13.34 43.18 -25.52
N PRO A 178 -13.91 41.97 -25.72
CA PRO A 178 -13.33 40.70 -25.28
C PRO A 178 -12.32 40.13 -26.28
N ILE A 179 -11.18 39.62 -25.79
CA ILE A 179 -10.29 38.79 -26.62
C ILE A 179 -9.89 37.54 -25.83
N THR A 180 -10.55 36.44 -26.18
CA THR A 180 -10.01 35.09 -26.08
C THR A 180 -8.68 34.99 -26.83
N SER A 181 -7.62 34.50 -26.20
CA SER A 181 -6.50 33.92 -26.96
C SER A 181 -5.74 32.87 -26.13
N ASN A 182 -5.68 31.69 -26.75
CA ASN A 182 -4.96 30.50 -26.34
C ASN A 182 -3.45 30.73 -26.11
N GLY A 183 -2.87 29.78 -25.39
CA GLY A 183 -1.51 29.78 -24.87
C GLY A 183 -0.39 30.08 -25.87
N LYS A 184 0.64 30.74 -25.35
CA LYS A 184 1.92 30.93 -26.01
C LYS A 184 3.00 30.16 -25.24
N LEU A 185 3.35 28.98 -25.77
CA LEU A 185 4.46 28.15 -25.35
C LEU A 185 5.73 28.66 -26.05
N GLU A 186 6.44 29.61 -25.45
CA GLU A 186 7.77 30.01 -25.92
C GLU A 186 8.66 30.32 -24.71
N ALA A 187 9.22 29.26 -24.10
CA ALA A 187 10.28 29.39 -23.10
C ALA A 187 11.17 28.13 -23.07
N PHE A 188 11.65 27.70 -24.23
CA PHE A 188 12.77 26.76 -24.34
C PHE A 188 13.60 27.13 -25.57
N LYS A 189 14.39 28.20 -25.50
CA LYS A 189 15.38 28.51 -26.54
C LYS A 189 16.82 28.61 -26.06
N ASP A 190 17.09 28.58 -24.76
CA ASP A 190 18.47 28.77 -24.25
C ASP A 190 18.95 27.64 -23.33
N LEU A 191 18.95 26.40 -23.84
CA LEU A 191 19.72 25.31 -23.26
C LEU A 191 20.62 24.71 -24.34
N THR A 192 21.85 25.22 -24.41
CA THR A 192 22.95 24.60 -25.17
C THR A 192 23.52 23.45 -24.34
N ILE A 193 23.67 22.29 -24.98
CA ILE A 193 24.28 21.05 -24.43
C ILE A 193 25.78 21.23 -24.24
#